data_AF-P49324-F1
#
_entry.id   AF-P49324-F1
#
_cell.length_a   1.000
_cell.length_b   1.000
_cell.length_c   1.000
_cell.angle_alpha   90.00
_cell.angle_beta   90.00
_cell.angle_gamma   90.00
#
_symmetry.space_group_name_H-M   'P 1'
#
loop_
_entity.id
_entity.type
_entity.pdbx_description
1 polymer ?
#
loop_
_entity_poly.entity_id
_entity_poly.type
_entity_poly.pdbx_seq_one_letter_code
_entity_poly.pdbx_strand_id
1 'polypeptide(L)'
;EFLTYMNKLYKEGLIDQEMPINTSAKAIEKFSSGKAAIFKQAYWNAGTTEKALKKNDPNAKTAIIPYLKDKSGKASTFVKANTTWFVTIPKVSKHKEDAVKFLDLKLKPDNFIEIAIGKQGEHHEIKDGKYYPILPKFNDELNNGSGFLTGVDYKKYPDYWQARVRKDPVLQAFFEEINKNAQGIMVTDPLAKAPPIADISKNKQKLDKFQTDSMLKFISGSDPLANYDQFLTKWKADGGEAMTKAANEWFKNAKK
;
A
#
# COMPACT_ATOMS: atom_id res chain seq x y z
N GLU A 1 -19.97 -14.41 5.10
CA GLU A 1 -19.02 -14.82 6.15
C GLU A 1 -18.20 -13.67 6.73
N PHE A 2 -17.31 -13.03 5.96
CA PHE A 2 -16.51 -11.90 6.46
C PHE A 2 -17.36 -10.79 7.13
N LEU A 3 -18.38 -10.30 6.43
CA LEU A 3 -19.27 -9.26 6.98
C LEU A 3 -20.01 -9.73 8.24
N THR A 4 -20.37 -11.02 8.31
CA THR A 4 -20.99 -11.63 9.51
C THR A 4 -20.03 -11.60 10.69
N TYR A 5 -18.76 -11.98 10.47
CA TYR A 5 -17.73 -11.95 11.50
C TYR A 5 -17.46 -10.52 11.98
N MET A 6 -17.29 -9.57 11.05
CA MET A 6 -17.08 -8.16 11.39
C MET A 6 -18.29 -7.55 12.11
N ASN A 7 -19.51 -7.89 11.70
CA ASN A 7 -20.73 -7.46 12.41
C ASN A 7 -20.78 -8.00 13.84
N LYS A 8 -20.39 -9.27 14.04
CA LYS A 8 -20.29 -9.86 15.38
C LYS A 8 -19.30 -9.10 16.25
N LEU A 9 -18.07 -8.88 15.78
CA LEU A 9 -17.06 -8.13 16.53
C LEU A 9 -17.50 -6.70 16.84
N TYR A 10 -18.22 -6.05 15.92
CA TYR A 10 -18.77 -4.71 16.14
C TYR A 10 -19.85 -4.72 17.24
N LYS A 11 -20.79 -5.67 17.19
CA LYS A 11 -21.84 -5.82 18.21
C LYS A 11 -21.30 -6.18 19.59
N GLU A 12 -20.22 -6.95 19.64
CA GLU A 12 -19.52 -7.31 20.88
C GLU A 12 -18.62 -6.18 21.42
N GLY A 13 -18.56 -5.02 20.75
CA GLY A 13 -17.74 -3.89 21.17
C GLY A 13 -16.24 -4.10 20.98
N LEU A 14 -15.82 -5.15 20.26
CA LEU A 14 -14.42 -5.48 20.00
C LEU A 14 -13.82 -4.66 18.84
N ILE A 15 -14.68 -4.08 18.00
CA ILE A 15 -14.29 -3.07 17.01
C ILE A 15 -14.68 -1.70 17.54
N ASP A 16 -13.77 -0.75 17.38
CA ASP A 16 -14.01 0.66 17.64
C ASP A 16 -15.27 1.16 16.90
N GLN A 17 -16.26 1.62 17.67
CA GLN A 17 -17.56 2.02 17.12
C GLN A 17 -17.46 3.24 16.20
N GLU A 18 -16.43 4.06 16.36
CA GLU A 18 -16.11 5.21 15.52
C GLU A 18 -15.30 4.84 14.27
N MET A 19 -15.03 3.54 14.04
CA MET A 19 -14.21 3.12 12.90
C MET A 19 -14.61 3.70 11.53
N PRO A 20 -15.90 4.01 11.20
CA PRO A 20 -16.22 4.53 9.87
C PRO A 20 -15.60 5.90 9.59
N ILE A 21 -15.24 6.66 10.63
CA ILE A 21 -14.67 8.01 10.53
C ILE A 21 -13.20 8.07 10.97
N ASN A 22 -12.64 6.95 11.42
CA ASN A 22 -11.25 6.93 11.86
C ASN A 22 -10.30 7.18 10.70
N THR A 23 -9.41 8.16 10.86
CA THR A 23 -8.24 8.34 10.02
C THR A 23 -7.08 7.46 10.50
N SER A 24 -6.05 7.30 9.67
CA SER A 24 -4.81 6.64 10.08
C SER A 24 -4.19 7.31 11.33
N ALA A 25 -4.25 8.64 11.42
CA ALA A 25 -3.75 9.39 12.57
C ALA A 25 -4.55 9.06 13.84
N LYS A 26 -5.89 8.99 13.73
CA LYS A 26 -6.76 8.64 14.86
C LYS A 26 -6.53 7.21 15.33
N ALA A 27 -6.31 6.27 14.41
CA ALA A 27 -5.96 4.89 14.76
C ALA A 27 -4.63 4.80 15.53
N ILE A 28 -3.61 5.55 15.10
CA ILE A 28 -2.32 5.64 15.81
C ILE A 28 -2.50 6.25 17.21
N GLU A 29 -3.26 7.34 17.33
CA GLU A 29 -3.58 7.96 18.62
C GLU A 29 -4.27 6.97 19.57
N LYS A 30 -5.30 6.27 19.10
CA LYS A 30 -6.04 5.28 19.91
C LYS A 30 -5.14 4.13 20.34
N PHE A 31 -4.30 3.60 19.46
CA PHE A 31 -3.36 2.53 19.79
C PHE A 31 -2.29 3.00 20.79
N SER A 32 -1.61 4.11 20.48
CA SER A 32 -0.54 4.64 21.34
C SER A 32 -1.01 5.12 22.70
N SER A 33 -2.28 5.50 22.86
CA SER A 33 -2.90 5.86 24.15
C SER A 33 -3.50 4.67 24.92
N GLY A 34 -3.33 3.44 24.42
CA GLY A 34 -3.85 2.23 25.07
C GLY A 34 -5.36 2.00 24.89
N LYS A 35 -6.05 2.82 24.07
CA LYS A 35 -7.48 2.64 23.76
C LYS A 35 -7.75 1.57 22.70
N ALA A 36 -6.73 1.15 21.96
CA ALA A 36 -6.81 0.04 21.02
C ALA A 36 -5.62 -0.92 21.22
N ALA A 37 -5.89 -2.22 21.30
CA ALA A 37 -4.85 -3.25 21.41
C ALA A 37 -4.33 -3.72 20.05
N ILE A 38 -5.12 -3.60 18.99
CA ILE A 38 -4.79 -4.02 17.63
C ILE A 38 -5.26 -2.93 16.66
N PHE A 39 -4.45 -2.60 15.65
CA PHE A 39 -4.87 -1.74 14.56
C PHE A 39 -4.16 -2.09 13.25
N LYS A 40 -4.74 -1.67 12.13
CA LYS A 40 -4.08 -1.77 10.82
C LYS A 40 -3.09 -0.62 10.67
N GLN A 41 -1.81 -0.95 10.58
CA GLN A 41 -0.72 0.01 10.41
C GLN A 41 -0.14 -0.05 9.00
N ALA A 42 0.19 1.12 8.45
CA ALA A 42 1.09 1.20 7.29
C ALA A 42 2.54 1.19 7.77
N TYR A 43 3.41 0.43 7.10
CA TYR A 43 4.78 0.21 7.59
C TYR A 43 5.58 1.50 7.82
N TRP A 44 5.39 2.53 6.98
CA TRP A 44 6.07 3.82 7.13
C TRP A 44 5.68 4.60 8.40
N ASN A 45 4.60 4.20 9.08
CA ASN A 45 4.19 4.75 10.38
C ASN A 45 4.75 3.97 11.58
N ALA A 46 5.61 2.96 11.37
CA ALA A 46 6.18 2.13 12.45
C ALA A 46 6.87 3.00 13.51
N GLY A 47 7.88 3.77 13.12
CA GLY A 47 8.63 4.64 14.03
C GLY A 47 7.79 5.69 14.74
N THR A 48 6.86 6.35 14.01
CA THR A 48 5.99 7.36 14.61
C THR A 48 5.03 6.76 15.64
N THR A 49 4.51 5.57 15.37
CA THR A 49 3.62 4.84 16.29
C THR A 49 4.38 4.36 17.51
N GLU A 50 5.56 3.76 17.34
CA GLU A 50 6.34 3.26 18.47
C GLU A 50 6.83 4.40 19.37
N LYS A 51 7.29 5.51 18.78
CA LYS A 51 7.65 6.71 19.56
C LYS A 51 6.48 7.27 20.35
N ALA A 52 5.28 7.34 19.76
CA ALA A 52 4.08 7.81 20.45
C ALA A 52 3.66 6.85 21.57
N LEU A 53 3.71 5.53 21.32
CA LEU A 53 3.39 4.51 22.30
C LEU A 53 4.37 4.55 23.49
N LYS A 54 5.68 4.57 23.22
CA LYS A 54 6.72 4.62 24.26
C LYS A 54 6.71 5.90 25.08
N LYS A 55 6.19 7.00 24.54
CA LYS A 55 5.96 8.23 25.30
C LYS A 55 4.87 8.04 26.36
N ASN A 56 3.82 7.28 26.06
CA ASN A 56 2.71 7.04 26.99
C ASN A 56 2.99 5.86 27.93
N ASP A 57 3.67 4.82 27.43
CA ASP A 57 4.10 3.65 28.19
C ASP A 57 5.50 3.20 27.71
N PRO A 58 6.58 3.58 28.44
CA PRO A 58 7.95 3.18 28.11
C PRO A 58 8.16 1.65 28.08
N ASN A 59 7.32 0.88 28.78
CA ASN A 59 7.42 -0.58 28.87
C ASN A 59 6.58 -1.31 27.82
N ALA A 60 5.77 -0.60 27.04
CA ALA A 60 4.91 -1.19 26.02
C ALA A 60 5.70 -2.04 25.03
N LYS A 61 5.12 -3.16 24.61
CA LYS A 61 5.70 -4.03 23.59
C LYS A 61 4.69 -4.20 22.46
N THR A 62 5.18 -4.26 21.24
CA THR A 62 4.38 -4.47 20.04
C THR A 62 4.86 -5.71 19.31
N ALA A 63 3.95 -6.32 18.55
CA ALA A 63 4.24 -7.41 17.65
C ALA A 63 3.38 -7.27 16.40
N ILE A 64 3.86 -7.82 15.30
CA ILE A 64 3.08 -7.91 14.06
C ILE A 64 2.30 -9.21 14.10
N ILE A 65 0.98 -9.13 13.94
CA ILE A 65 0.15 -10.32 13.78
C ILE A 65 0.39 -10.86 12.36
N PRO A 66 0.85 -12.12 12.20
CA PRO A 66 1.01 -12.72 10.87
C PRO A 66 -0.30 -12.79 10.10
N TYR A 67 -0.22 -12.99 8.79
CA TYR A 67 -1.40 -13.11 7.96
C TYR A 67 -2.29 -14.28 8.40
N LEU A 68 -3.58 -13.99 8.60
CA LEU A 68 -4.55 -14.98 9.04
C LEU A 68 -4.73 -16.05 7.96
N LYS A 69 -4.83 -17.30 8.41
CA LYS A 69 -5.15 -18.44 7.55
C LYS A 69 -6.66 -18.55 7.38
N ASP A 70 -7.08 -18.94 6.19
CA ASP A 70 -8.47 -19.31 5.92
C ASP A 70 -8.80 -20.72 6.46
N LYS A 71 -10.04 -21.17 6.24
CA LYS A 71 -10.52 -22.49 6.66
C LYS A 71 -9.74 -23.67 6.04
N SER A 72 -9.03 -23.45 4.93
CA SER A 72 -8.16 -24.44 4.30
C SER A 72 -6.73 -24.44 4.86
N GLY A 73 -6.43 -23.52 5.79
CA GLY A 73 -5.10 -23.34 6.35
C GLY A 73 -4.18 -22.47 5.50
N LYS A 74 -4.70 -21.85 4.43
CA LYS A 74 -3.92 -21.01 3.52
C LYS A 74 -3.98 -19.54 3.97
N ALA A 75 -2.82 -18.90 4.05
CA ALA A 75 -2.73 -17.45 4.17
C ALA A 75 -2.50 -16.82 2.80
N SER A 76 -2.97 -15.59 2.61
CA SER A 76 -2.65 -14.79 1.43
C SER A 76 -2.57 -13.31 1.78
N THR A 77 -1.73 -12.58 1.06
CA THR A 77 -1.65 -11.13 1.15
C THR A 77 -1.60 -10.52 -0.24
N PHE A 78 -2.28 -9.41 -0.43
CA PHE A 78 -2.34 -8.74 -1.71
C PHE A 78 -1.13 -7.83 -1.90
N VAL A 79 -0.44 -7.99 -3.03
CA VAL A 79 0.64 -7.10 -3.47
C VAL A 79 0.17 -6.27 -4.64
N LYS A 80 0.33 -4.96 -4.51
CA LYS A 80 -0.01 -3.99 -5.53
C LYS A 80 1.08 -3.99 -6.61
N ALA A 81 0.71 -4.29 -7.85
CA ALA A 81 1.63 -4.32 -9.00
C ALA A 81 1.16 -3.47 -10.19
N ASN A 82 0.26 -2.52 -9.94
CA ASN A 82 -0.25 -1.64 -10.99
C ASN A 82 0.72 -0.50 -11.29
N THR A 83 0.64 0.06 -12.50
CA THR A 83 1.33 1.31 -12.83
C THR A 83 0.78 2.45 -11.98
N THR A 84 1.66 3.18 -11.29
CA THR A 84 1.27 4.26 -10.35
C THR A 84 1.22 5.63 -11.00
N TRP A 85 2.05 5.89 -12.01
CA TRP A 85 2.08 7.14 -12.76
C TRP A 85 2.78 6.90 -14.10
N PHE A 86 2.54 7.81 -15.05
CA PHE A 86 3.23 7.86 -16.33
C PHE A 86 3.84 9.24 -16.48
N VAL A 87 5.01 9.32 -17.09
CA VAL A 87 5.57 10.59 -17.58
C VAL A 87 5.20 10.69 -19.05
N THR A 88 4.59 11.81 -19.42
CA THR A 88 4.18 12.09 -20.81
C THR A 88 4.85 13.37 -21.30
N ILE A 89 5.23 13.37 -22.57
CA ILE A 89 5.76 14.55 -23.25
C ILE A 89 4.63 15.10 -24.13
N PRO A 90 4.16 16.33 -23.91
CA PRO A 90 3.09 16.90 -24.72
C PRO A 90 3.47 16.92 -26.21
N LYS A 91 2.50 16.60 -27.08
CA LYS A 91 2.69 16.64 -28.54
C LYS A 91 3.15 18.02 -29.03
N VAL A 92 2.76 19.09 -28.34
CA VAL A 92 3.12 20.47 -28.66
C VAL A 92 4.53 20.88 -28.19
N SER A 93 5.20 20.08 -27.36
CA SER A 93 6.54 20.43 -26.86
C SER A 93 7.53 20.57 -28.02
N LYS A 94 8.32 21.63 -28.04
CA LYS A 94 9.43 21.82 -29.00
C LYS A 94 10.71 21.08 -28.59
N HIS A 95 10.75 20.54 -27.37
CA HIS A 95 11.93 19.93 -26.74
C HIS A 95 11.69 18.44 -26.42
N LYS A 96 11.00 17.71 -27.30
CA LYS A 96 10.65 16.30 -27.05
C LYS A 96 11.89 15.44 -26.90
N GLU A 97 12.85 15.63 -27.80
CA GLU A 97 14.12 14.90 -27.78
C GLU A 97 14.92 15.20 -26.51
N ASP A 98 14.98 16.47 -26.10
CA ASP A 98 15.69 16.87 -24.88
C ASP A 98 15.04 16.27 -23.63
N ALA A 99 13.70 16.24 -23.59
CA ALA A 99 12.97 15.58 -22.51
C ALA A 99 13.27 14.07 -22.46
N VAL A 100 13.31 13.39 -23.60
CA VAL A 100 13.69 11.96 -23.66
C VAL A 100 15.13 11.76 -23.21
N LYS A 101 16.08 12.58 -23.69
CA LYS A 101 17.49 12.54 -23.26
C LYS A 101 17.61 12.75 -21.75
N PHE A 102 16.84 13.67 -21.18
CA PHE A 102 16.84 13.91 -19.73
C PHE A 102 16.31 12.70 -18.95
N LEU A 103 15.23 12.07 -19.41
CA LEU A 103 14.71 10.85 -18.79
C LEU A 103 15.72 9.69 -18.86
N ASP A 104 16.41 9.55 -20.00
CA ASP A 104 17.47 8.56 -20.19
C ASP A 104 18.66 8.82 -19.25
N LEU A 105 19.11 10.07 -19.13
CA LEU A 105 20.18 10.46 -18.22
C LEU A 105 19.88 10.07 -16.77
N LYS A 106 18.63 10.20 -16.32
CA LYS A 106 18.24 9.84 -14.95
C LYS A 106 18.29 8.34 -14.66
N LEU A 107 18.27 7.50 -15.71
CA LEU A 107 18.34 6.04 -15.59
C LEU A 107 19.77 5.49 -15.75
N LYS A 108 20.74 6.33 -16.13
CA LYS A 108 22.15 5.95 -16.09
C LYS A 108 22.52 5.54 -14.64
N PRO A 109 23.26 4.44 -14.42
CA PRO A 109 23.45 3.86 -13.10
C PRO A 109 23.89 4.85 -12.02
N ASP A 110 24.89 5.68 -12.31
CA ASP A 110 25.47 6.65 -11.36
C ASP A 110 24.48 7.76 -10.99
N ASN A 111 23.74 8.27 -11.98
CA ASN A 111 22.70 9.26 -11.74
C ASN A 111 21.52 8.65 -10.98
N PHE A 112 21.13 7.42 -11.32
CA PHE A 112 19.97 6.77 -10.71
C PHE A 112 20.17 6.50 -9.22
N ILE A 113 21.34 5.99 -8.83
CA ILE A 113 21.66 5.78 -7.41
C ILE A 113 21.73 7.11 -6.65
N GLU A 114 22.34 8.15 -7.23
CA GLU A 114 22.44 9.46 -6.59
C GLU A 114 21.07 10.11 -6.39
N ILE A 115 20.16 10.03 -7.37
CA ILE A 115 18.79 10.55 -7.20
C ILE A 115 18.03 9.71 -6.16
N ALA A 116 18.24 8.39 -6.15
CA ALA A 116 17.50 7.50 -5.25
C ALA A 116 17.94 7.65 -3.79
N ILE A 117 19.25 7.69 -3.51
CA ILE A 117 19.84 7.61 -2.17
C ILE A 117 21.07 8.50 -1.96
N GLY A 118 21.32 9.44 -2.86
CA GLY A 118 22.40 10.42 -2.74
C GLY A 118 23.78 9.88 -3.04
N LYS A 119 24.77 10.74 -2.84
CA LYS A 119 26.19 10.43 -3.04
C LYS A 119 26.71 9.48 -1.96
N GLN A 120 27.47 8.49 -2.38
CA GLN A 120 28.19 7.59 -1.47
C GLN A 120 29.21 8.39 -0.63
N GLY A 121 29.31 8.07 0.66
CA GLY A 121 30.16 8.77 1.62
C GLY A 121 29.59 10.08 2.16
N GLU A 122 28.53 10.60 1.55
CA GLU A 122 27.85 11.82 1.98
C GLU A 122 26.45 11.54 2.51
N HIS A 123 25.68 10.73 1.78
CA HIS A 123 24.29 10.40 2.09
C HIS A 123 24.12 8.93 2.46
N HIS A 124 24.95 8.04 1.91
CA HIS A 124 24.89 6.63 2.22
C HIS A 124 26.28 6.00 2.25
N GLU A 125 26.41 4.88 2.96
CA GLU A 125 27.57 4.00 2.95
C GLU A 125 27.18 2.64 2.38
N ILE A 126 28.16 1.94 1.79
CA ILE A 126 28.01 0.56 1.35
C ILE A 126 28.78 -0.32 2.33
N LYS A 127 28.06 -1.23 3.00
CA LYS A 127 28.64 -2.23 3.93
C LYS A 127 28.10 -3.59 3.55
N ASP A 128 28.99 -4.55 3.30
CA ASP A 128 28.62 -5.93 2.93
C ASP A 128 27.63 -6.01 1.76
N GLY A 129 27.83 -5.16 0.73
CA GLY A 129 26.95 -5.07 -0.44
C GLY A 129 25.58 -4.44 -0.18
N LYS A 130 25.33 -3.89 1.02
CA LYS A 130 24.08 -3.25 1.41
C LYS A 130 24.25 -1.74 1.62
N TYR A 131 23.20 -0.98 1.30
CA TYR A 131 23.18 0.48 1.42
C TYR A 131 22.64 0.95 2.78
N TYR A 132 23.39 1.78 3.50
CA TYR A 132 23.01 2.33 4.79
C TYR A 132 22.98 3.86 4.72
N PRO A 133 21.94 4.54 5.23
CA PRO A 133 21.89 6.00 5.22
C PRO A 133 22.89 6.59 6.24
N ILE A 134 23.50 7.73 5.88
CA ILE A 134 24.27 8.58 6.78
C ILE A 134 23.32 9.63 7.37
N LEU A 135 23.05 9.56 8.66
CA LEU A 135 22.11 10.44 9.35
C LEU A 135 22.85 11.55 10.12
N PRO A 136 22.24 12.75 10.28
CA PRO A 136 20.90 13.13 9.82
C PRO A 136 20.84 13.54 8.34
N LYS A 137 22.00 13.75 7.69
CA LYS A 137 22.11 14.34 6.34
C LYS A 137 21.22 13.69 5.28
N PHE A 138 21.13 12.35 5.26
CA PHE A 138 20.21 11.65 4.35
C PHE A 138 18.74 12.08 4.53
N ASN A 139 18.28 12.25 5.78
CA ASN A 139 16.92 12.70 6.02
C ASN A 139 16.75 14.16 5.62
N ASP A 140 17.68 15.01 6.01
CA ASP A 140 17.58 16.45 5.80
C ASP A 140 17.54 16.79 4.29
N GLU A 141 18.31 16.08 3.48
CA GLU A 141 18.48 16.39 2.06
C GLU A 141 17.70 15.45 1.13
N LEU A 142 17.42 14.21 1.52
CA LEU A 142 16.87 13.17 0.62
C LEU A 142 15.59 12.51 1.10
N ASN A 143 14.95 13.00 2.17
CA ASN A 143 13.67 12.43 2.63
C ASN A 143 12.63 12.37 1.50
N ASN A 144 12.62 13.37 0.61
CA ASN A 144 11.72 13.43 -0.55
C ASN A 144 12.38 13.00 -1.89
N GLY A 145 13.64 12.53 -1.88
CA GLY A 145 14.40 12.22 -3.10
C GLY A 145 13.69 11.25 -4.05
N SER A 146 12.97 10.25 -3.52
CA SER A 146 12.19 9.30 -4.33
C SER A 146 11.07 9.95 -5.14
N GLY A 147 10.57 11.12 -4.71
CA GLY A 147 9.57 11.90 -5.45
C GLY A 147 10.10 12.48 -6.76
N PHE A 148 11.43 12.53 -6.92
CA PHE A 148 12.08 12.99 -8.15
C PHE A 148 12.42 11.85 -9.10
N LEU A 149 12.08 10.60 -8.81
CA LEU A 149 12.29 9.49 -9.73
C LEU A 149 11.23 9.51 -10.84
N THR A 150 11.68 9.53 -12.10
CA THR A 150 10.81 9.46 -13.29
C THR A 150 10.95 8.15 -14.06
N GLY A 151 11.62 7.18 -13.44
CA GLY A 151 11.75 5.79 -13.85
C GLY A 151 12.61 5.07 -12.82
N VAL A 152 12.62 3.73 -12.86
CA VAL A 152 13.45 2.91 -11.98
C VAL A 152 14.01 1.71 -12.74
N ASP A 153 15.22 1.29 -12.39
CA ASP A 153 15.68 -0.08 -12.62
C ASP A 153 15.02 -0.98 -11.57
N TYR A 154 14.06 -1.80 -11.99
CA TYR A 154 13.30 -2.67 -11.08
C TYR A 154 14.14 -3.73 -10.37
N LYS A 155 15.35 -4.05 -10.86
CA LYS A 155 16.24 -5.00 -10.20
C LYS A 155 17.03 -4.32 -9.09
N LYS A 156 17.51 -3.09 -9.31
CA LYS A 156 18.39 -2.37 -8.37
C LYS A 156 17.65 -1.51 -7.36
N TYR A 157 16.52 -0.93 -7.77
CA TYR A 157 15.79 0.01 -6.91
C TYR A 157 15.34 -0.58 -5.56
N PRO A 158 14.90 -1.85 -5.47
CA PRO A 158 14.60 -2.47 -4.19
C PRO A 158 15.78 -2.45 -3.20
N ASP A 159 17.01 -2.61 -3.70
CA ASP A 159 18.22 -2.56 -2.86
C ASP A 159 18.50 -1.14 -2.37
N TYR A 160 18.33 -0.14 -3.25
CA TYR A 160 18.48 1.27 -2.88
C TYR A 160 17.41 1.68 -1.85
N TRP A 161 16.18 1.22 -2.02
CA TRP A 161 15.08 1.49 -1.10
C TRP A 161 15.39 1.04 0.33
N GLN A 162 16.22 0.01 0.52
CA GLN A 162 16.63 -0.43 1.86
C GLN A 162 17.35 0.66 2.66
N ALA A 163 18.11 1.56 2.02
CA ALA A 163 18.72 2.69 2.73
C ALA A 163 17.65 3.62 3.33
N ARG A 164 16.52 3.81 2.64
CA ARG A 164 15.40 4.63 3.13
C ARG A 164 14.67 3.98 4.29
N VAL A 165 14.60 2.66 4.31
CA VAL A 165 13.99 1.88 5.41
C VAL A 165 14.90 1.90 6.66
N ARG A 166 16.23 1.79 6.45
CA ARG A 166 17.27 1.79 7.50
C ARG A 166 17.50 3.13 8.20
N LYS A 167 16.78 4.20 7.82
CA LYS A 167 16.85 5.50 8.51
C LYS A 167 16.32 5.46 9.95
N ASP A 168 15.55 4.42 10.25
CA ASP A 168 14.93 4.19 11.55
C ASP A 168 14.96 2.67 11.82
N PRO A 169 15.65 2.20 12.87
CA PRO A 169 15.71 0.78 13.21
C PRO A 169 14.33 0.15 13.45
N VAL A 170 13.36 0.91 13.96
CA VAL A 170 11.98 0.44 14.15
C VAL A 170 11.32 0.19 12.81
N LEU A 171 11.43 1.15 11.90
CA LEU A 171 10.92 1.01 10.54
C LEU A 171 11.57 -0.19 9.83
N GLN A 172 12.87 -0.39 10.00
CA GLN A 172 13.60 -1.52 9.45
C GLN A 172 13.07 -2.85 9.97
N ALA A 173 13.02 -3.05 11.28
CA ALA A 173 12.55 -4.28 11.89
C ALA A 173 11.10 -4.60 11.46
N PHE A 174 10.24 -3.58 11.46
CA PHE A 174 8.85 -3.72 11.04
C PHE A 174 8.71 -4.11 9.55
N PHE A 175 9.51 -3.48 8.69
CA PHE A 175 9.52 -3.80 7.26
C PHE A 175 10.03 -5.22 6.99
N GLU A 176 11.12 -5.64 7.62
CA GLU A 176 11.68 -6.98 7.47
C GLU A 176 10.69 -8.06 7.92
N GLU A 177 10.02 -7.86 9.07
CA GLU A 177 9.05 -8.80 9.61
C GLU A 177 7.80 -8.94 8.72
N ILE A 178 7.28 -7.83 8.15
CA ILE A 178 6.17 -7.92 7.19
C ILE A 178 6.56 -8.71 5.95
N ASN A 179 7.75 -8.45 5.37
CA ASN A 179 8.19 -9.15 4.17
C ASN A 179 8.44 -10.63 4.42
N LYS A 180 9.02 -10.97 5.58
CA LYS A 180 9.16 -12.35 6.02
C LYS A 180 7.80 -13.05 6.13
N ASN A 181 6.83 -12.40 6.78
CA ASN A 181 5.48 -12.95 6.93
C ASN A 181 4.71 -13.05 5.60
N ALA A 182 5.05 -12.23 4.61
CA ALA A 182 4.44 -12.25 3.28
C ALA A 182 5.06 -13.30 2.33
N GLN A 183 6.24 -13.84 2.66
CA GLN A 183 6.97 -14.74 1.76
C GLN A 183 6.12 -15.96 1.38
N GLY A 184 6.01 -16.24 0.07
CA GLY A 184 5.28 -17.39 -0.46
C GLY A 184 3.75 -17.26 -0.50
N ILE A 185 3.18 -16.18 0.05
CA ILE A 185 1.72 -15.99 0.13
C ILE A 185 1.22 -14.72 -0.60
N MET A 186 2.12 -14.03 -1.29
CA MET A 186 1.81 -12.84 -2.08
C MET A 186 0.96 -13.19 -3.31
N VAL A 187 -0.18 -12.50 -3.46
CA VAL A 187 -1.04 -12.57 -4.64
C VAL A 187 -1.14 -11.20 -5.29
N THR A 188 -1.11 -11.17 -6.62
CA THR A 188 -1.20 -9.94 -7.41
C THR A 188 -2.54 -9.90 -8.14
N ASP A 189 -3.11 -8.71 -8.31
CA ASP A 189 -4.29 -8.51 -9.16
C ASP A 189 -4.03 -9.03 -10.58
N PRO A 190 -4.85 -9.97 -11.09
CA PRO A 190 -4.76 -10.44 -12.47
C PRO A 190 -4.84 -9.31 -13.52
N LEU A 191 -5.50 -8.19 -13.19
CA LEU A 191 -5.63 -7.02 -14.04
C LEU A 191 -4.50 -5.99 -13.86
N ALA A 192 -3.48 -6.26 -13.04
CA ALA A 192 -2.44 -5.27 -12.70
C ALA A 192 -1.73 -4.67 -13.93
N LYS A 193 -1.63 -5.43 -15.01
CA LYS A 193 -1.00 -5.03 -16.28
C LYS A 193 -2.00 -4.69 -17.39
N ALA A 194 -3.30 -4.66 -17.08
CA ALA A 194 -4.31 -4.33 -18.07
C ALA A 194 -4.17 -2.85 -18.47
N PRO A 195 -4.32 -2.50 -19.76
CA PRO A 195 -4.58 -1.13 -20.15
C PRO A 195 -5.92 -0.67 -19.56
N PRO A 196 -6.22 0.64 -19.55
CA PRO A 196 -7.53 1.13 -19.13
C PRO A 196 -8.67 0.42 -19.87
N ILE A 197 -9.49 -0.33 -19.14
CA ILE A 197 -10.70 -0.99 -19.67
C ILE A 197 -11.86 -0.01 -19.49
N ALA A 198 -12.59 0.29 -20.57
CA ALA A 198 -13.59 1.35 -20.59
C ALA A 198 -14.68 1.17 -19.51
N ASP A 199 -15.29 -0.02 -19.42
CA ASP A 199 -16.34 -0.29 -18.42
C ASP A 199 -15.83 -0.23 -16.98
N ILE A 200 -14.60 -0.66 -16.72
CA ILE A 200 -13.96 -0.53 -15.40
C ILE A 200 -13.72 0.93 -15.08
N SER A 201 -13.12 1.67 -16.00
CA SER A 201 -12.79 3.09 -15.81
C SER A 201 -14.05 3.93 -15.57
N LYS A 202 -15.14 3.61 -16.27
CA LYS A 202 -16.45 4.28 -16.15
C LYS A 202 -17.11 4.07 -14.79
N ASN A 203 -17.03 2.85 -14.24
CA ASN A 203 -17.89 2.46 -13.10
C ASN A 203 -17.14 2.27 -11.77
N LYS A 204 -15.82 2.05 -11.79
CA LYS A 204 -15.04 1.63 -10.61
C LYS A 204 -15.19 2.57 -9.42
N GLN A 205 -14.99 3.87 -9.60
CA GLN A 205 -15.02 4.82 -8.47
C GLN A 205 -16.37 4.84 -7.75
N LYS A 206 -17.47 4.88 -8.51
CA LYS A 206 -18.84 4.86 -7.98
C LYS A 206 -19.10 3.55 -7.23
N LEU A 207 -18.74 2.43 -7.84
CA LEU A 207 -19.02 1.10 -7.29
C LEU A 207 -18.14 0.76 -6.08
N ASP A 208 -16.88 1.18 -6.05
CA ASP A 208 -16.00 1.05 -4.89
C ASP A 208 -16.57 1.83 -3.69
N LYS A 209 -17.09 3.05 -3.93
CA LYS A 209 -17.77 3.85 -2.91
C LYS A 209 -19.04 3.17 -2.41
N PHE A 210 -19.93 2.75 -3.32
CA PHE A 210 -21.17 2.05 -2.97
C PHE A 210 -20.88 0.78 -2.15
N GLN A 211 -19.90 -0.02 -2.58
CA GLN A 211 -19.44 -1.20 -1.86
C GLN A 211 -18.96 -0.85 -0.45
N THR A 212 -18.08 0.14 -0.32
CA THR A 212 -17.53 0.53 0.99
C THR A 212 -18.63 1.01 1.93
N ASP A 213 -19.51 1.89 1.46
CA ASP A 213 -20.62 2.44 2.26
C ASP A 213 -21.59 1.34 2.70
N SER A 214 -21.94 0.40 1.81
CA SER A 214 -22.79 -0.75 2.16
C SER A 214 -22.10 -1.71 3.15
N MET A 215 -20.82 -2.01 2.95
CA MET A 215 -20.06 -2.85 3.88
C MET A 215 -20.02 -2.24 5.29
N LEU A 216 -19.80 -0.92 5.40
CA LEU A 216 -19.84 -0.21 6.68
C LEU A 216 -21.20 -0.35 7.37
N LYS A 217 -22.30 -0.24 6.63
CA LYS A 217 -23.65 -0.41 7.17
C LYS A 217 -23.92 -1.83 7.65
N PHE A 218 -23.48 -2.84 6.89
CA PHE A 218 -23.56 -4.24 7.30
C PHE A 218 -22.73 -4.53 8.56
N ILE A 219 -21.52 -3.97 8.65
CA ILE A 219 -20.66 -4.14 9.83
C ILE A 219 -21.29 -3.47 11.05
N SER A 220 -21.79 -2.24 10.93
CA SER A 220 -22.43 -1.55 12.05
C SER A 220 -23.80 -2.12 12.43
N GLY A 221 -24.42 -2.87 11.51
CA GLY A 221 -25.78 -3.39 11.68
C GLY A 221 -26.89 -2.39 11.32
N SER A 222 -26.53 -1.19 10.85
CA SER A 222 -27.51 -0.21 10.33
C SER A 222 -28.22 -0.69 9.05
N ASP A 223 -27.62 -1.63 8.32
CA ASP A 223 -28.30 -2.42 7.29
C ASP A 223 -28.20 -3.91 7.66
N PRO A 224 -29.32 -4.65 7.78
CA PRO A 224 -29.29 -6.07 8.09
C PRO A 224 -28.52 -6.87 7.03
N LEU A 225 -27.70 -7.84 7.47
CA LEU A 225 -26.96 -8.74 6.58
C LEU A 225 -27.88 -9.56 5.64
N ALA A 226 -29.17 -9.72 5.99
CA ALA A 226 -30.16 -10.34 5.12
C ALA A 226 -30.36 -9.58 3.80
N ASN A 227 -30.01 -8.30 3.73
CA ASN A 227 -30.09 -7.48 2.52
C ASN A 227 -28.85 -7.58 1.62
N TYR A 228 -27.88 -8.45 1.95
CA TYR A 228 -26.65 -8.60 1.16
C TYR A 228 -26.93 -8.92 -0.32
N ASP A 229 -27.92 -9.77 -0.61
CA ASP A 229 -28.26 -10.14 -1.99
C ASP A 229 -28.88 -8.97 -2.76
N GLN A 230 -29.60 -8.08 -2.08
CA GLN A 230 -30.12 -6.84 -2.68
C GLN A 230 -28.97 -5.88 -2.99
N PHE A 231 -28.01 -5.72 -2.07
CA PHE A 231 -26.78 -4.97 -2.32
C PHE A 231 -26.04 -5.51 -3.55
N LEU A 232 -25.85 -6.82 -3.64
CA LEU A 232 -25.13 -7.46 -4.75
C LEU A 232 -25.87 -7.27 -6.07
N THR A 233 -27.19 -7.45 -6.07
CA THR A 233 -28.05 -7.24 -7.26
C THR A 233 -27.91 -5.81 -7.76
N LYS A 234 -27.99 -4.83 -6.84
CA LYS A 234 -27.80 -3.42 -7.18
C LYS A 234 -26.39 -3.14 -7.71
N TRP A 235 -25.35 -3.65 -7.05
CA TRP A 235 -23.96 -3.45 -7.47
C TRP A 235 -23.73 -3.97 -8.90
N LYS A 236 -24.28 -5.15 -9.23
CA LYS A 236 -24.21 -5.74 -10.57
C LYS A 236 -24.92 -4.85 -11.60
N ALA A 237 -26.16 -4.46 -11.33
CA ALA A 237 -26.97 -3.63 -12.22
C ALA A 237 -26.36 -2.23 -12.44
N ASP A 238 -25.72 -1.65 -11.43
CA ASP A 238 -25.11 -0.32 -11.48
C ASP A 238 -23.76 -0.27 -12.25
N GLY A 239 -23.38 -1.35 -12.94
CA GLY A 239 -22.21 -1.45 -13.81
C GLY A 239 -21.23 -2.56 -13.43
N GLY A 240 -21.44 -3.23 -12.30
CA GLY A 240 -20.57 -4.29 -11.81
C GLY A 240 -20.52 -5.50 -12.74
N GLU A 241 -21.64 -5.82 -13.39
CA GLU A 241 -21.69 -6.90 -14.39
C GLU A 241 -20.86 -6.57 -15.64
N ALA A 242 -20.98 -5.34 -16.16
CA ALA A 242 -20.18 -4.87 -17.28
C ALA A 242 -18.68 -4.87 -16.97
N MET A 243 -18.29 -4.38 -15.78
CA MET A 243 -16.90 -4.44 -15.31
C MET A 243 -16.38 -5.87 -15.25
N THR A 244 -17.17 -6.79 -14.69
CA THR A 244 -16.79 -8.20 -14.54
C THR A 244 -16.64 -8.88 -15.89
N LYS A 245 -17.56 -8.62 -16.83
CA LYS A 245 -17.48 -9.15 -18.20
C LYS A 245 -16.23 -8.65 -18.91
N ALA A 246 -15.99 -7.34 -18.91
CA ALA A 246 -14.84 -6.73 -19.58
C ALA A 246 -13.50 -7.20 -18.99
N ALA A 247 -13.41 -7.32 -17.66
CA ALA A 247 -12.24 -7.89 -16.98
C ALA A 247 -11.96 -9.34 -17.43
N ASN A 248 -12.99 -10.18 -17.48
CA ASN A 248 -12.86 -11.58 -17.91
C ASN A 248 -12.47 -11.71 -19.39
N GLU A 249 -13.04 -10.88 -20.26
CA GLU A 249 -12.70 -10.86 -21.69
C GLU A 249 -11.24 -10.45 -21.91
N TRP A 250 -10.79 -9.37 -21.25
CA TRP A 250 -9.39 -8.97 -21.33
C TRP A 250 -8.46 -10.07 -20.81
N PHE A 251 -8.77 -10.65 -19.64
CA PHE A 251 -7.92 -11.66 -19.02
C PHE A 251 -7.80 -12.93 -19.86
N LYS A 252 -8.88 -13.35 -20.52
CA LYS A 252 -8.86 -14.48 -21.47
C LYS A 252 -7.99 -14.19 -22.69
N ASN A 253 -8.02 -12.96 -23.20
CA ASN A 253 -7.25 -12.57 -24.38
C ASN A 253 -5.77 -12.34 -24.06
N ALA A 254 -5.43 -11.86 -22.86
CA ALA A 254 -4.06 -11.60 -22.44
C ALA A 254 -3.25 -12.87 -22.10
N LYS A 255 -3.92 -14.02 -21.95
CA LYS A 255 -3.28 -15.33 -21.71
C LYS A 255 -2.89 -16.08 -22.99
N LYS A 256 -3.36 -15.62 -24.16
CA LYS A 256 -2.96 -16.15 -25.46
C LYS A 256 -1.67 -15.50 -25.91
#